data_AF-A0A7D3WWQ9-F1
#
_entry.id   AF-A0A7D3WWQ9-F1
#
_cell.length_a   1.000
_cell.length_b   1.000
_cell.length_c   1.000
_cell.angle_alpha   90.00
_cell.angle_beta   90.00
_cell.angle_gamma   90.00
#
_symmetry.space_group_name_H-M   'P 1'
#
loop_
_entity.id
_entity.type
_entity.pdbx_description
1 polymer ?
#
loop_
_entity_poly.entity_id
_entity_poly.type
_entity_poly.pdbx_seq_one_letter_code
_entity_poly.pdbx_strand_id
1 'polypeptide(L)'
;MLPSAAAFVVSRSLRLPGLGLLVLPALPAPTWLASAGLHTALALQLHRPGQPPLSLTATIEELTPADGPPTRALLLEADLGDSLPLHAWLVKESVSH
;
A
#
# COMPACT_ATOMS: atom_id res chain seq x y z
N MET A 1 11.58 -11.96 -10.17
CA MET A 1 11.16 -12.58 -8.90
C MET A 1 9.76 -12.06 -8.62
N LEU A 2 8.73 -12.92 -8.66
CA LEU A 2 7.36 -12.50 -8.36
C LEU A 2 7.24 -12.28 -6.85
N PRO A 3 6.54 -11.23 -6.40
CA PRO A 3 6.42 -10.97 -4.97
C PRO A 3 5.55 -12.05 -4.31
N SER A 4 5.86 -12.37 -3.05
CA SER A 4 5.13 -13.36 -2.24
C SER A 4 3.62 -13.07 -2.20
N ALA A 5 2.78 -14.06 -1.93
CA ALA A 5 1.33 -13.88 -1.74
C ALA A 5 0.98 -12.84 -0.65
N ALA A 6 1.93 -12.49 0.21
CA ALA A 6 1.80 -11.43 1.21
C ALA A 6 2.05 -10.01 0.67
N ALA A 7 2.53 -9.85 -0.56
CA ALA A 7 2.89 -8.55 -1.09
C ALA A 7 1.68 -7.78 -1.62
N PHE A 8 1.66 -6.49 -1.30
CA PHE A 8 0.73 -5.54 -1.85
C PHE A 8 1.35 -4.96 -3.13
N VAL A 9 0.92 -5.43 -4.29
CA VAL A 9 1.33 -4.84 -5.58
C VAL A 9 0.49 -3.60 -5.83
N VAL A 10 1.11 -2.47 -6.13
CA VAL A 10 0.40 -1.20 -6.34
C VAL A 10 -0.17 -1.17 -7.77
N SER A 11 -1.49 -1.06 -7.90
CA SER A 11 -2.15 -0.85 -9.19
C SER A 11 -2.30 0.62 -9.55
N ARG A 12 -2.60 1.44 -8.54
CA ARG A 12 -2.82 2.88 -8.67
C ARG A 12 -2.31 3.60 -7.43
N SER A 13 -1.80 4.81 -7.63
CA SER A 13 -1.48 5.74 -6.54
C SER A 13 -2.08 7.11 -6.82
N LEU A 14 -2.45 7.83 -5.76
CA LEU A 14 -3.03 9.17 -5.82
C LEU A 14 -2.43 10.01 -4.69
N ARG A 15 -1.84 11.16 -5.05
CA ARG A 15 -1.39 12.13 -4.04
C ARG A 15 -2.61 12.80 -3.42
N LEU A 16 -2.66 12.77 -2.09
CA LEU A 16 -3.61 13.54 -1.29
C LEU A 16 -2.82 14.70 -0.64
N PRO A 17 -2.98 15.94 -1.14
CA PRO A 17 -2.25 17.08 -0.60
C PRO A 17 -2.46 17.23 0.91
N GLY A 18 -1.37 17.35 1.66
CA GLY A 18 -1.40 17.46 3.12
C GLY A 18 -1.59 16.15 3.90
N LEU A 19 -1.82 15.02 3.22
CA LEU A 19 -2.05 13.72 3.87
C LEU A 19 -1.02 12.65 3.49
N GLY A 20 -0.57 12.61 2.23
CA GLY A 20 0.39 11.61 1.76
C GLY A 20 -0.04 10.97 0.44
N LEU A 21 0.34 9.72 0.24
CA LEU A 21 0.06 8.99 -1.01
C LEU A 21 -0.89 7.82 -0.75
N LEU A 22 -2.08 7.86 -1.33
CA LEU A 22 -3.04 6.76 -1.27
C LEU A 22 -2.73 5.74 -2.35
N VAL A 23 -2.56 4.47 -1.98
CA VAL A 23 -2.25 3.39 -2.92
C VAL A 23 -3.30 2.30 -2.88
N LEU A 24 -3.70 1.83 -4.06
CA LEU A 24 -4.67 0.75 -4.24
C LEU A 24 -3.94 -0.53 -4.66
N PRO A 25 -4.40 -1.70 -4.19
CA PRO A 25 -3.80 -2.98 -4.58
C PRO A 25 -4.18 -3.33 -6.02
N ALA A 26 -3.30 -4.06 -6.70
CA ALA A 26 -3.68 -4.88 -7.84
C ALA A 26 -4.55 -6.06 -7.38
N LEU A 27 -5.39 -6.57 -8.27
CA LEU A 27 -6.21 -7.76 -8.00
C LEU A 27 -5.46 -9.03 -8.46
N PRO A 28 -5.48 -10.12 -7.67
CA PRO A 28 -6.08 -10.20 -6.34
C PRO A 28 -5.28 -9.44 -5.28
N ALA A 29 -5.98 -8.74 -4.38
CA ALA A 29 -5.36 -8.06 -3.25
C ALA A 29 -4.86 -9.08 -2.21
N PRO A 30 -3.82 -8.76 -1.42
CA PRO A 30 -3.31 -9.68 -0.41
C PRO A 30 -4.35 -9.90 0.71
N THR A 31 -4.50 -11.15 1.15
CA THR A 31 -5.57 -11.56 2.08
C THR A 31 -5.53 -10.86 3.44
N TRP A 32 -4.32 -10.52 3.93
CA TRP A 32 -4.15 -9.79 5.18
C TRP A 32 -4.78 -8.39 5.15
N LEU A 33 -4.89 -7.78 3.97
CA LEU A 33 -5.46 -6.45 3.82
C LEU A 33 -6.96 -6.45 4.10
N ALA A 34 -7.65 -7.54 3.73
CA ALA A 34 -9.08 -7.69 3.95
C ALA A 34 -9.43 -7.91 5.43
N SER A 35 -8.56 -8.56 6.20
CA SER A 35 -8.79 -8.88 7.62
C SER A 35 -8.28 -7.84 8.60
N ALA A 36 -7.48 -6.88 8.14
CA ALA A 36 -6.92 -5.85 9.00
C ALA A 36 -7.92 -4.72 9.30
N GLY A 37 -7.86 -4.17 10.51
CA GLY A 37 -8.74 -3.10 10.96
C GLY A 37 -8.46 -1.77 10.26
N LEU A 38 -9.50 -0.98 10.03
CA LEU A 38 -9.36 0.39 9.52
C LEU A 38 -8.52 1.26 10.45
N HIS A 39 -7.82 2.23 9.86
CA HIS A 39 -6.94 3.18 10.54
C HIS A 39 -5.84 2.49 11.39
N THR A 40 -5.52 1.23 11.06
CA THR A 40 -4.41 0.52 11.68
C THR A 40 -3.11 0.93 10.99
N ALA A 41 -2.15 1.42 11.76
CA ALA A 41 -0.81 1.71 11.27
C ALA A 41 -0.05 0.40 10.99
N LEU A 42 0.62 0.33 9.84
CA LEU A 42 1.42 -0.79 9.39
C LEU A 42 2.83 -0.31 9.08
N ALA A 43 3.83 -1.04 9.59
CA ALA A 43 5.20 -0.93 9.12
C ALA A 43 5.36 -1.73 7.82
N LEU A 44 5.84 -1.07 6.77
CA LEU A 44 5.96 -1.62 5.43
C LEU A 44 7.34 -1.34 4.85
N GLN A 45 7.80 -2.20 3.95
CA GLN A 45 8.90 -1.92 3.03
C GLN A 45 8.35 -1.67 1.64
N LEU A 46 8.62 -0.47 1.12
CA LEU A 46 8.35 -0.09 -0.26
C LEU A 46 9.52 -0.50 -1.14
N HIS A 47 9.23 -1.35 -2.11
CA HIS A 47 10.16 -1.71 -3.16
C HIS A 47 9.81 -0.96 -4.45
N ARG A 48 10.83 -0.32 -5.04
CA ARG A 48 10.74 0.37 -6.32
C ARG A 48 11.85 -0.16 -7.25
N PRO A 49 11.58 -0.37 -8.54
CA PRO A 49 12.61 -0.86 -9.47
C PRO A 49 13.87 0.02 -9.45
N GLY A 50 15.03 -0.60 -9.30
CA GLY A 50 16.33 0.08 -9.30
C GLY A 50 16.63 0.93 -8.07
N GLN A 51 15.82 0.88 -7.02
CA GLN A 51 16.03 1.64 -5.79
C GLN A 51 16.11 0.71 -4.57
N PRO A 52 16.89 1.05 -3.54
CA PRO A 52 16.86 0.34 -2.27
C PRO A 52 15.45 0.33 -1.66
N PRO A 53 15.08 -0.73 -0.93
CA PRO A 53 13.83 -0.74 -0.16
C PRO A 53 13.77 0.43 0.82
N LEU A 54 12.60 1.03 0.94
CA LEU A 54 12.34 2.14 1.85
C LEU A 54 11.32 1.69 2.91
N SER A 55 11.73 1.67 4.18
CA SER A 55 10.79 1.45 5.29
C SER A 55 9.93 2.69 5.49
N LEU A 56 8.62 2.48 5.64
CA LEU A 56 7.63 3.52 5.87
C LEU A 56 6.46 2.99 6.69
N THR A 57 5.67 3.93 7.21
CA THR A 57 4.38 3.63 7.84
C THR A 57 3.26 3.92 6.86
N ALA A 58 2.21 3.11 6.92
CA ALA A 58 0.96 3.38 6.24
C ALA A 58 -0.23 3.06 7.13
N THR A 59 -1.34 3.74 6.89
CA THR A 59 -2.63 3.43 7.53
C THR A 59 -3.55 2.71 6.56
N ILE A 60 -4.33 1.77 7.08
CA ILE A 60 -5.33 1.06 6.28
C ILE A 60 -6.57 1.92 6.15
N GLU A 61 -6.93 2.20 4.91
CA GLU A 61 -8.08 3.03 4.56
C GLU A 61 -9.10 2.25 3.74
N GLU A 62 -10.33 2.76 3.64
CA GLU A 62 -11.36 2.23 2.76
C GLU A 62 -11.85 3.31 1.81
N LEU A 63 -11.91 2.93 0.54
CA LEU A 63 -12.47 3.75 -0.52
C LEU A 63 -13.81 3.15 -0.91
N THR A 64 -14.85 3.98 -0.90
CA THR A 64 -16.16 3.62 -1.43
C THR A 64 -16.32 4.28 -2.80
N PRO A 65 -16.00 3.59 -3.90
CA PRO A 65 -16.24 4.13 -5.23
C PRO A 65 -17.74 4.32 -5.45
N ALA A 66 -18.12 5.31 -6.27
CA ALA A 66 -19.52 5.58 -6.59
C ALA A 66 -20.22 4.34 -7.20
N ASP A 67 -19.50 3.61 -8.05
CA ASP A 67 -19.97 2.39 -8.71
C ASP A 67 -19.02 1.23 -8.33
N GLY A 68 -19.27 0.58 -7.19
CA GLY A 68 -18.56 -0.64 -6.81
C GLY A 68 -18.53 -0.93 -5.32
N PRO A 69 -18.01 -2.11 -4.93
CA PRO A 69 -17.80 -2.44 -3.53
C PRO A 69 -16.68 -1.58 -2.92
N PRO A 70 -16.71 -1.36 -1.59
CA PRO A 70 -15.59 -0.74 -0.90
C PRO A 70 -14.29 -1.49 -1.15
N THR A 71 -13.21 -0.74 -1.34
CA THR A 71 -11.87 -1.27 -1.60
C THR A 71 -10.91 -0.79 -0.51
N ARG A 72 -10.19 -1.73 0.09
CA ARG A 72 -9.11 -1.42 1.03
C ARG A 72 -7.93 -0.78 0.29
N ALA A 73 -7.40 0.29 0.86
CA ALA A 73 -6.23 1.02 0.37
C ALA A 73 -5.23 1.24 1.51
N LEU A 74 -4.04 1.71 1.17
CA LEU A 74 -3.05 2.15 2.14
C LEU A 74 -2.77 3.63 1.92
N LEU A 75 -2.82 4.43 2.98
CA LEU A 75 -2.32 5.80 2.97
C LEU A 75 -0.89 5.81 3.47
N LEU A 76 0.06 6.08 2.59
CA LEU A 76 1.49 6.09 2.90
C LEU A 76 1.87 7.43 3.54
N GLU A 77 2.45 7.35 4.74
CA GLU A 77 2.95 8.51 5.50
C GLU A 77 4.40 8.82 5.11
N ALA A 78 4.63 9.12 3.83
CA ALA A 78 5.94 9.47 3.31
C ALA A 78 5.83 10.43 2.12
N ASP A 79 6.81 11.32 1.98
CA ASP A 79 6.88 12.18 0.79
C ASP A 79 7.53 11.42 -0.37
N LEU A 80 6.69 10.73 -1.14
CA LEU A 80 7.10 9.84 -2.24
C LEU A 80 6.93 10.51 -3.63
N GLY A 81 6.73 11.82 -3.66
CA GLY A 81 6.33 12.56 -4.87
C GLY A 81 4.85 12.37 -5.22
N ASP A 82 4.52 12.60 -6.49
CA ASP A 82 3.13 12.63 -6.99
C ASP A 82 2.51 11.23 -7.18
N SER A 83 3.34 10.23 -7.49
CA SER A 83 2.89 8.85 -7.75
C SER A 83 4.02 7.84 -7.59
N LEU A 84 3.67 6.59 -7.28
CA LEU A 84 4.62 5.47 -7.34
C LEU A 84 4.86 5.00 -8.78
N PRO A 85 6.08 4.51 -9.09
CA PRO A 85 6.37 3.92 -10.38
C PRO A 85 5.56 2.64 -10.60
N LEU A 86 5.37 2.28 -11.87
CA LEU A 86 4.85 0.96 -12.24
C LEU A 86 5.72 -0.13 -11.62
N HIS A 87 5.08 -1.24 -11.23
CA HIS A 87 5.71 -2.36 -10.54
C HIS A 87 6.32 -1.99 -9.18
N ALA A 88 5.85 -0.94 -8.51
CA ALA A 88 6.09 -0.78 -7.08
C ALA A 88 5.26 -1.80 -6.28
N TRP A 89 5.84 -2.35 -5.22
CA TRP A 89 5.11 -3.21 -4.28
C TRP A 89 5.54 -2.93 -2.84
N LEU A 90 4.64 -3.24 -1.91
CA LEU A 90 4.84 -3.11 -0.48
C LEU A 90 4.83 -4.49 0.16
N VAL A 91 5.70 -4.69 1.14
CA VAL A 91 5.72 -5.90 1.97
C VAL A 91 5.51 -5.46 3.41
N LYS A 92 4.61 -6.14 4.14
CA LYS A 92 4.43 -5.89 5.57
C LYS A 92 5.66 -6.39 6.32
N GLU A 93 6.24 -5.55 7.17
CA GLU A 93 7.31 -5.99 8.05
C GLU A 93 6.71 -6.94 9.11
N SER A 94 7.24 -8.16 9.17
CA SER A 94 6.91 -9.09 10.25
C SER A 94 7.59 -8.59 11.51
N VAL A 95 6.80 -8.19 12.52
CA VAL A 95 7.35 -7.97 13.85
C VAL A 95 7.72 -9.35 14.39
N SER A 96 9.02 -9.66 14.43
CA SER A 96 9.52 -10.82 15.17
C SER A 96 9.24 -10.57 16.65
N HIS A 97 8.26 -11.29 17.21
CA HIS A 97 8.07 -11.41 18.65
C HIS A 97 8.87 -12.60 19.18
#